data_AF-A0A198YQL6-F1
#
_entry.id   AF-A0A198YQL6-F1
#
_cell.length_a   1.000
_cell.length_b   1.000
_cell.length_c   1.000
_cell.angle_alpha   90.00
_cell.angle_beta   90.00
_cell.angle_gamma   90.00
#
_symmetry.space_group_name_H-M   'P 1'
#
loop_
_entity.id
_entity.type
_entity.pdbx_description
1 polymer ?
#
loop_
_entity_poly.entity_id
_entity_poly.type
_entity_poly.pdbx_seq_one_letter_code
_entity_poly.pdbx_strand_id
1 'polypeptide(L)'
;MRDFRDAKTMAKTLREALHAKSFTLTNSESQELIARILGYRDWNVLAARIQAVQLPATSVQPNTPPSVGEHIPVVPMRDMVLFPHMISRIFVARDKTRQAVEHALVGDRRVVVVAQRRGADDRPSTIDAFYPVGVIANVVDRQTQVDGALKVTVCGLQRIGIVRLTDGEFLGAEVAPIKEQGSQSRKAAALSSAVLDAYQTYAEVDFSALPSGSKARFSLPSIGDPSLLADTVAPLLSASVEEKQQLLETGDVVTRLERLIELMSAGRPKEVA
;
A
#
# COMPACT_ATOMS: atom_id res chain seq x y z
N MET A 1 -11.47 -34.92 -13.89
CA MET A 1 -10.62 -34.95 -12.69
C MET A 1 -11.20 -33.93 -11.72
N ARG A 2 -11.68 -34.33 -10.54
CA ARG A 2 -12.29 -33.39 -9.56
C ARG A 2 -11.17 -32.58 -8.92
N ASP A 3 -11.22 -31.26 -9.07
CA ASP A 3 -10.20 -30.32 -8.59
C ASP A 3 -10.50 -29.91 -7.13
N PHE A 4 -9.50 -29.45 -6.38
CA PHE A 4 -9.64 -29.00 -4.99
C PHE A 4 -10.64 -27.84 -4.84
N ARG A 5 -11.01 -27.18 -5.93
CA ARG A 5 -12.02 -26.13 -6.03
C ARG A 5 -13.43 -26.61 -5.67
N ASP A 6 -13.72 -27.89 -5.85
CA ASP A 6 -15.02 -28.49 -5.55
C ASP A 6 -15.09 -29.11 -4.13
N ALA A 7 -14.10 -28.84 -3.27
CA ALA A 7 -13.96 -29.53 -1.99
C ALA A 7 -15.19 -29.42 -1.07
N LYS A 8 -15.92 -28.29 -1.09
CA LYS A 8 -17.19 -28.16 -0.34
C LYS A 8 -18.28 -29.09 -0.86
N THR A 9 -18.38 -29.23 -2.19
CA THR A 9 -19.33 -30.15 -2.83
C THR A 9 -18.95 -31.59 -2.53
N MET A 10 -17.65 -31.92 -2.56
CA MET A 10 -17.15 -33.25 -2.19
C MET A 10 -17.46 -33.60 -0.72
N ALA A 11 -17.29 -32.65 0.20
CA ALA A 11 -17.60 -32.84 1.63
C ALA A 11 -19.10 -33.10 1.84
N LYS A 12 -19.95 -32.34 1.13
CA LYS A 12 -21.40 -32.55 1.14
C LYS A 12 -21.80 -33.93 0.60
N THR A 13 -21.28 -34.32 -0.56
CA THR A 13 -21.59 -35.64 -1.16
C THR A 13 -21.07 -36.79 -0.30
N LEU A 14 -19.89 -36.66 0.31
CA LEU A 14 -19.34 -37.67 1.23
C LEU A 14 -20.24 -37.86 2.45
N ARG A 15 -20.70 -36.76 3.04
CA ARG A 15 -21.59 -36.78 4.20
C ARG A 15 -22.94 -37.43 3.88
N GLU A 16 -23.53 -37.11 2.73
CA GLU A 16 -24.78 -37.72 2.27
C GLU A 16 -24.64 -39.23 2.02
N ALA A 17 -23.53 -39.66 1.41
CA ALA A 17 -23.24 -41.07 1.16
C ALA A 17 -23.01 -41.89 2.44
N LEU A 18 -22.36 -41.30 3.46
CA LEU A 18 -22.11 -41.95 4.74
C LEU A 18 -23.36 -42.00 5.63
N HIS A 19 -24.21 -40.98 5.54
CA HIS A 19 -25.52 -40.98 6.21
C HIS A 19 -26.41 -42.14 5.72
N ALA A 20 -26.38 -42.44 4.42
CA ALA A 20 -27.09 -43.60 3.86
C ALA A 20 -26.58 -44.96 4.38
N LYS A 21 -25.39 -44.99 5.00
CA LYS A 21 -24.78 -46.15 5.65
C LYS A 21 -24.80 -46.07 7.19
N SER A 22 -25.69 -45.23 7.74
CA SER A 22 -25.86 -45.03 9.19
C SER A 22 -24.68 -44.38 9.92
N PHE A 23 -23.75 -43.73 9.21
CA PHE A 23 -22.69 -42.92 9.82
C PHE A 23 -23.05 -41.44 9.73
N THR A 24 -23.09 -40.75 10.87
CA THR A 24 -23.33 -39.30 10.92
C THR A 24 -22.00 -38.57 11.05
N LEU A 25 -21.77 -37.60 10.17
CA LEU A 25 -20.64 -36.68 10.23
C LEU A 25 -21.15 -35.26 10.26
N THR A 26 -20.53 -34.43 11.07
CA THR A 26 -20.74 -32.98 11.05
C THR A 26 -20.17 -32.37 9.77
N ASN A 27 -20.59 -31.15 9.45
CA ASN A 27 -20.09 -30.43 8.29
C ASN A 27 -18.56 -30.21 8.39
N SER A 28 -18.07 -29.84 9.57
CA SER A 28 -16.65 -29.64 9.85
C SER A 28 -15.82 -30.92 9.69
N GLU A 29 -16.30 -32.06 10.18
CA GLU A 29 -15.60 -33.34 10.03
C GLU A 29 -15.52 -33.79 8.57
N SER A 30 -16.61 -33.59 7.81
CA SER A 30 -16.61 -33.91 6.38
C SER A 30 -15.64 -33.04 5.58
N GLN A 31 -15.49 -31.77 5.95
CA GLN A 31 -14.55 -30.83 5.34
C GLN A 31 -13.09 -31.19 5.66
N GLU A 32 -12.83 -31.58 6.91
CA GLU A 32 -11.51 -32.00 7.37
C GLU A 32 -11.03 -33.27 6.67
N LEU A 33 -11.91 -34.25 6.48
CA LEU A 33 -11.61 -35.48 5.74
C LEU A 33 -11.27 -35.20 4.27
N ILE A 34 -12.03 -34.31 3.61
CA ILE A 34 -11.75 -33.92 2.23
C ILE A 34 -10.41 -33.19 2.11
N ALA A 35 -10.07 -32.32 3.08
CA ALA A 35 -8.78 -31.65 3.09
C ALA A 35 -7.62 -32.66 3.11
N ARG A 36 -7.69 -33.67 3.99
CA ARG A 36 -6.68 -34.73 4.08
C ARG A 36 -6.61 -35.60 2.83
N ILE A 37 -7.75 -35.96 2.23
CA ILE A 37 -7.82 -36.73 0.99
C ILE A 37 -7.13 -35.99 -0.16
N LEU A 38 -7.27 -34.66 -0.19
CA LEU A 38 -6.64 -33.80 -1.19
C LEU A 38 -5.17 -33.44 -0.87
N GLY A 39 -4.59 -34.03 0.19
CA GLY A 39 -3.18 -33.84 0.58
C GLY A 39 -2.92 -32.58 1.41
N TYR A 40 -3.95 -31.92 1.94
CA TYR A 40 -3.84 -30.76 2.81
C TYR A 40 -3.90 -31.15 4.28
N ARG A 41 -3.22 -30.36 5.13
CA ARG A 41 -3.11 -30.61 6.57
C ARG A 41 -4.46 -30.57 7.29
N ASP A 42 -5.26 -29.57 6.95
CA ASP A 42 -6.56 -29.29 7.55
C ASP A 42 -7.42 -28.46 6.59
N TRP A 43 -8.70 -28.31 6.94
CA TRP A 43 -9.63 -27.52 6.15
C TRP A 43 -9.25 -26.03 6.03
N ASN A 44 -8.60 -25.44 7.05
CA ASN A 44 -8.24 -24.02 7.01
C ASN A 44 -7.21 -23.74 5.91
N VAL A 45 -6.20 -24.61 5.76
CA VAL A 45 -5.18 -24.48 4.69
C VAL A 45 -5.82 -24.62 3.31
N LEU A 46 -6.72 -25.60 3.13
CA LEU A 46 -7.41 -25.80 1.85
C LEU A 46 -8.38 -24.63 1.55
N ALA A 47 -9.12 -24.14 2.55
CA ALA A 47 -10.04 -23.02 2.40
C ALA A 47 -9.31 -21.73 2.03
N ALA A 48 -8.15 -21.46 2.64
CA ALA A 48 -7.30 -20.33 2.27
C ALA A 48 -6.83 -20.42 0.80
N ARG A 49 -6.51 -21.62 0.32
CA ARG A 49 -6.09 -21.84 -1.08
C ARG A 49 -7.25 -21.72 -2.07
N ILE A 50 -8.45 -22.17 -1.70
CA ILE A 50 -9.67 -21.97 -2.51
C ILE A 50 -9.99 -20.48 -2.62
N GLN A 51 -9.90 -19.73 -1.51
CA GLN A 51 -10.08 -18.27 -1.51
C GLN A 51 -9.00 -17.55 -2.33
N ALA A 52 -7.74 -17.99 -2.25
CA ALA A 52 -6.65 -17.45 -3.04
C ALA A 52 -6.85 -17.60 -4.57
N VAL A 53 -7.59 -18.64 -4.99
CA VAL A 53 -7.90 -18.93 -6.40
C VAL A 53 -9.23 -18.31 -6.85
N GLN A 54 -10.14 -18.01 -5.92
CA GLN A 54 -11.43 -17.36 -6.18
C GLN A 54 -11.38 -15.83 -6.16
N LEU A 55 -10.29 -15.24 -5.66
CA LEU A 55 -9.90 -13.89 -6.10
C LEU A 55 -9.80 -13.94 -7.62
N PRO A 56 -10.58 -13.13 -8.36
CA PRO A 56 -10.46 -13.12 -9.80
C PRO A 56 -9.00 -12.83 -10.13
N ALA A 57 -8.37 -13.76 -10.84
CA ALA A 57 -7.20 -13.50 -11.64
C ALA A 57 -7.63 -12.55 -12.77
N THR A 58 -7.96 -11.30 -12.43
CA THR A 58 -7.77 -10.23 -13.38
C THR A 58 -6.27 -10.14 -13.53
N SER A 59 -5.77 -10.61 -14.66
CA SER A 59 -4.39 -10.44 -15.09
C SER A 59 -4.14 -8.95 -15.33
N VAL A 60 -4.09 -8.17 -14.26
CA VAL A 60 -3.31 -6.93 -14.23
C VAL A 60 -2.14 -7.28 -13.35
N GLN A 61 -1.01 -7.61 -13.98
CA GLN A 61 0.25 -7.62 -13.25
C GLN A 61 0.36 -6.27 -12.54
N PRO A 62 0.52 -6.22 -11.19
CA PRO A 62 0.71 -4.95 -10.47
C PRO A 62 2.04 -4.25 -10.83
N ASN A 63 2.79 -4.79 -11.81
CA ASN A 63 4.15 -4.43 -12.15
C ASN A 63 4.31 -3.89 -13.57
N THR A 64 3.25 -3.58 -14.32
CA THR A 64 3.46 -2.84 -15.58
C THR A 64 3.82 -1.41 -15.19
N PRO A 65 5.07 -0.95 -15.37
CA PRO A 65 5.40 0.44 -15.12
C PRO A 65 4.51 1.31 -16.02
N PRO A 66 4.01 2.44 -15.50
CA PRO A 66 3.22 3.36 -16.33
C PRO A 66 4.02 3.71 -17.57
N SER A 67 3.37 3.62 -18.73
CA SER A 67 3.98 4.08 -19.97
C SER A 67 4.04 5.60 -19.95
N VAL A 68 5.13 6.18 -20.46
CA VAL A 68 5.24 7.64 -20.61
C VAL A 68 4.03 8.12 -21.44
N GLY A 69 3.26 9.07 -20.92
CA GLY A 69 2.06 9.56 -21.60
C GLY A 69 0.73 8.98 -21.10
N GLU A 70 0.76 8.05 -20.14
CA GLU A 70 -0.46 7.45 -19.60
C GLU A 70 -1.29 8.44 -18.78
N HIS A 71 -2.60 8.50 -19.07
CA HIS A 71 -3.54 9.42 -18.42
C HIS A 71 -4.23 8.72 -17.24
N ILE A 72 -3.92 9.15 -16.03
CA ILE A 72 -4.39 8.50 -14.79
C ILE A 72 -5.20 9.50 -13.96
N PRO A 73 -6.35 9.09 -13.38
CA PRO A 73 -7.14 9.95 -12.49
C PRO A 73 -6.33 10.40 -11.26
N VAL A 74 -6.50 11.67 -10.86
CA VAL A 74 -5.76 12.31 -9.77
C VAL A 74 -6.63 12.47 -8.53
N VAL A 75 -6.08 12.07 -7.39
CA VAL A 75 -6.64 12.26 -6.05
C VAL A 75 -5.77 13.26 -5.29
N PRO A 76 -6.23 14.52 -5.16
CA PRO A 76 -5.44 15.56 -4.53
C PRO A 76 -5.55 15.51 -3.00
N MET A 77 -4.41 15.57 -2.30
CA MET A 77 -4.31 15.51 -0.84
C MET A 77 -3.82 16.83 -0.26
N ARG A 78 -4.41 17.28 0.85
CA ARG A 78 -4.02 18.55 1.51
C ARG A 78 -2.96 18.35 2.56
N ASP A 79 -3.27 17.47 3.52
CA ASP A 79 -2.53 17.41 4.78
C ASP A 79 -1.64 16.16 4.89
N MET A 80 -1.46 15.41 3.79
CA MET A 80 -0.58 14.24 3.79
C MET A 80 0.12 14.04 2.45
N VAL A 81 1.29 13.42 2.53
CA VAL A 81 2.05 12.86 1.40
C VAL A 81 1.94 11.34 1.47
N LEU A 82 1.50 10.70 0.38
CA LEU A 82 1.50 9.24 0.27
C LEU A 82 2.88 8.78 -0.19
N PHE A 83 3.38 7.67 0.38
CA PHE A 83 4.64 7.04 -0.02
C PHE A 83 4.38 5.69 -0.71
N PRO A 84 5.32 5.19 -1.53
CA PRO A 84 5.23 3.82 -2.03
C PRO A 84 5.08 2.79 -0.91
N HIS A 85 4.35 1.71 -1.16
CA HIS A 85 4.03 0.63 -0.22
C HIS A 85 3.18 1.03 1.00
N MET A 86 2.87 2.32 1.17
CA MET A 86 1.99 2.81 2.22
C MET A 86 0.53 2.49 1.88
N ILE A 87 -0.20 1.91 2.84
CA ILE A 87 -1.66 1.77 2.77
C ILE A 87 -2.30 2.91 3.54
N SER A 88 -3.13 3.72 2.88
CA SER A 88 -3.83 4.85 3.48
C SER A 88 -5.32 4.81 3.17
N ARG A 89 -6.11 5.34 4.11
CA ARG A 89 -7.55 5.52 3.94
C ARG A 89 -7.82 6.99 3.65
N ILE A 90 -8.35 7.27 2.47
CA ILE A 90 -8.62 8.61 1.98
C ILE A 90 -10.12 8.84 2.01
N PHE A 91 -10.53 9.99 2.55
CA PHE A 91 -11.91 10.46 2.50
C PHE A 91 -12.09 11.33 1.26
N VAL A 92 -13.00 10.92 0.39
CA VAL A 92 -13.31 11.58 -0.86
C VAL A 92 -14.72 12.16 -0.76
N ALA A 93 -14.78 13.48 -0.55
CA ALA A 93 -16.03 14.23 -0.45
C ALA A 93 -16.36 15.04 -1.71
N ARG A 94 -15.35 15.42 -2.50
CA ARG A 94 -15.53 16.26 -3.69
C ARG A 94 -16.01 15.44 -4.87
N ASP A 95 -17.03 15.92 -5.58
CA ASP A 95 -17.60 15.21 -6.73
C ASP A 95 -16.58 14.88 -7.81
N LYS A 96 -15.71 15.81 -8.22
CA LYS A 96 -14.66 15.53 -9.22
C LYS A 96 -13.69 14.42 -8.77
N THR A 97 -13.32 14.40 -7.49
CA THR A 97 -12.43 13.36 -6.94
C THR A 97 -13.16 12.03 -6.79
N ARG A 98 -14.46 12.05 -6.47
CA ARG A 98 -15.32 10.85 -6.45
C ARG A 98 -15.39 10.25 -7.87
N GLN A 99 -15.61 11.08 -8.88
CA GLN A 99 -15.60 10.65 -10.29
C GLN A 99 -14.24 10.08 -10.71
N ALA A 100 -13.11 10.67 -10.28
CA ALA A 100 -11.79 10.11 -10.52
C ALA A 100 -11.65 8.67 -10.00
N VAL A 101 -12.10 8.43 -8.76
CA VAL A 101 -12.02 7.10 -8.13
C VAL A 101 -12.97 6.11 -8.81
N GLU A 102 -14.20 6.51 -9.12
CA GLU A 102 -15.15 5.63 -9.82
C GLU A 102 -14.64 5.27 -11.23
N HIS A 103 -14.04 6.22 -11.95
CA HIS A 103 -13.41 5.94 -13.24
C HIS A 103 -12.23 4.97 -13.11
N ALA A 104 -11.37 5.16 -12.11
CA ALA A 104 -10.26 4.23 -11.83
C ALA A 104 -10.77 2.82 -11.53
N LEU A 105 -11.85 2.68 -10.75
CA LEU A 105 -12.42 1.38 -10.37
C LEU A 105 -12.99 0.58 -11.55
N VAL A 106 -13.48 1.26 -12.60
CA VAL A 106 -13.94 0.62 -13.84
C VAL A 106 -12.76 0.20 -14.73
N GLY A 107 -11.64 0.94 -14.66
CA GLY A 107 -10.42 0.65 -15.39
C GLY A 107 -9.49 -0.32 -14.65
N ASP A 108 -8.24 0.09 -14.48
CA ASP A 108 -7.14 -0.69 -13.90
C ASP A 108 -6.93 -0.45 -12.40
N ARG A 109 -7.84 0.30 -11.77
CA ARG A 109 -7.82 0.69 -10.34
C ARG A 109 -6.64 1.57 -9.94
N ARG A 110 -5.90 2.16 -10.89
CA ARG A 110 -4.81 3.08 -10.59
C ARG A 110 -5.31 4.51 -10.45
N VAL A 111 -4.79 5.19 -9.43
CA VAL A 111 -4.95 6.64 -9.22
C VAL A 111 -3.59 7.26 -8.94
N VAL A 112 -3.42 8.54 -9.26
CA VAL A 112 -2.27 9.34 -8.84
C VAL A 112 -2.66 10.10 -7.59
N VAL A 113 -1.97 9.84 -6.49
CA VAL A 113 -2.14 10.59 -5.25
C VAL A 113 -1.03 11.64 -5.19
N VAL A 114 -1.41 12.91 -5.07
CA VAL A 114 -0.47 14.04 -5.05
C VAL A 114 -0.85 15.05 -3.99
N ALA A 115 0.14 15.57 -3.28
CA ALA A 115 -0.05 16.64 -2.30
C ALA A 115 -0.25 18.00 -2.98
N GLN A 116 -1.06 18.86 -2.37
CA GLN A 116 -1.28 20.24 -2.79
C GLN A 116 -0.23 21.15 -2.14
N ARG A 117 0.28 22.13 -2.90
CA ARG A 117 1.14 23.20 -2.37
C ARG A 117 0.36 24.23 -1.56
N ARG A 118 -0.90 24.44 -1.93
CA ARG A 118 -1.80 25.40 -1.27
C ARG A 118 -3.03 24.68 -0.76
N GLY A 119 -2.96 24.20 0.49
CA GLY A 119 -4.06 23.45 1.11
C GLY A 119 -5.41 24.19 1.18
N ALA A 120 -5.42 25.52 1.05
CA ALA A 120 -6.64 26.32 1.06
C ALA A 120 -7.45 26.27 -0.25
N ASP A 121 -6.88 25.79 -1.37
CA ASP A 121 -7.62 25.73 -2.64
C ASP A 121 -8.58 24.53 -2.65
N ASP A 122 -9.88 24.80 -2.80
CA ASP A 122 -10.90 23.76 -2.86
C ASP A 122 -11.02 23.09 -4.23
N ARG A 123 -10.47 23.68 -5.29
CA ARG A 123 -10.55 23.15 -6.65
C ARG A 123 -9.23 23.39 -7.40
N PRO A 124 -8.13 22.75 -6.95
CA PRO A 124 -6.85 22.89 -7.63
C PRO A 124 -6.94 22.26 -9.02
N SER A 125 -6.86 23.08 -10.06
CA SER A 125 -6.91 22.66 -11.47
C SER A 125 -5.63 22.99 -12.24
N THR A 126 -4.75 23.82 -11.66
CA THR A 126 -3.47 24.20 -12.25
C THR A 126 -2.34 23.34 -11.72
N ILE A 127 -1.30 23.12 -12.54
CA ILE A 127 -0.13 22.33 -12.14
C ILE A 127 0.62 22.93 -10.95
N ASP A 128 0.64 24.26 -10.85
CA ASP A 128 1.32 24.99 -9.76
C ASP A 128 0.64 24.82 -8.38
N ALA A 129 -0.62 24.35 -8.37
CA ALA A 129 -1.32 24.03 -7.13
C ALA A 129 -0.84 22.72 -6.50
N PHE A 130 -0.08 21.91 -7.24
CA PHE A 130 0.39 20.59 -6.83
C PHE A 130 1.92 20.54 -6.70
N TYR A 131 2.38 19.57 -5.93
CA TYR A 131 3.79 19.18 -6.00
C TYR A 131 4.07 18.38 -7.28
N PRO A 132 5.27 18.50 -7.86
CA PRO A 132 5.61 17.89 -9.15
C PRO A 132 5.69 16.36 -9.10
N VAL A 133 5.88 15.79 -7.90
CA VAL A 133 5.97 14.34 -7.69
C VAL A 133 4.81 13.85 -6.85
N GLY A 134 4.20 12.77 -7.30
CA GLY A 134 3.16 12.04 -6.59
C GLY A 134 3.46 10.54 -6.58
N VAL A 135 2.46 9.76 -6.16
CA VAL A 135 2.54 8.31 -6.11
C VAL A 135 1.40 7.71 -6.90
N ILE A 136 1.70 6.80 -7.82
CA ILE A 136 0.67 5.90 -8.35
C ILE A 136 0.27 4.97 -7.21
N ALA A 137 -1.01 4.91 -6.92
CA ALA A 137 -1.60 4.02 -5.94
C ALA A 137 -2.67 3.16 -6.58
N ASN A 138 -2.82 1.94 -6.06
CA ASN A 138 -3.93 1.06 -6.42
C ASN A 138 -5.09 1.26 -5.44
N VAL A 139 -6.32 1.34 -5.95
CA VAL A 139 -7.52 1.34 -5.13
C VAL A 139 -7.84 -0.08 -4.69
N VAL A 140 -7.68 -0.34 -3.39
CA VAL A 140 -7.84 -1.68 -2.78
C VAL A 140 -9.29 -1.93 -2.37
N ASP A 141 -9.92 -0.94 -1.73
CA ASP A 141 -11.29 -1.06 -1.22
C ASP A 141 -12.02 0.28 -1.30
N ARG A 142 -13.35 0.24 -1.40
CA ARG A 142 -14.22 1.42 -1.34
C ARG A 142 -15.43 1.18 -0.44
N GLN A 143 -15.73 2.16 0.39
CA GLN A 143 -16.84 2.12 1.34
C GLN A 143 -17.58 3.45 1.33
N THR A 144 -18.84 3.43 0.88
CA THR A 144 -19.73 4.60 0.99
C THR A 144 -20.16 4.75 2.43
N GLN A 145 -19.90 5.92 3.01
CA GLN A 145 -20.33 6.28 4.36
C GLN A 145 -21.81 6.71 4.36
N VAL A 146 -22.42 6.72 5.55
CA VAL A 146 -23.84 7.06 5.73
C VAL A 146 -24.16 8.51 5.34
N ASP A 147 -23.16 9.40 5.42
CA ASP A 147 -23.22 10.80 4.99
C ASP A 147 -23.05 10.99 3.47
N GLY A 148 -22.87 9.90 2.72
CA GLY A 148 -22.61 9.92 1.27
C GLY A 148 -21.14 10.15 0.89
N ALA A 149 -20.24 10.40 1.85
CA ALA A 149 -18.82 10.50 1.57
C ALA A 149 -18.24 9.13 1.19
N LEU A 150 -17.27 9.12 0.27
CA LEU A 150 -16.62 7.88 -0.14
C LEU A 150 -15.32 7.71 0.65
N LYS A 151 -15.22 6.63 1.42
CA LYS A 151 -13.98 6.22 2.08
C LYS A 151 -13.27 5.19 1.21
N VAL A 152 -12.07 5.52 0.76
CA VAL A 152 -11.30 4.71 -0.19
C VAL A 152 -10.02 4.25 0.47
N THR A 153 -9.69 2.97 0.37
CA THR A 153 -8.39 2.45 0.79
C THR A 153 -7.50 2.34 -0.42
N VAL A 154 -6.33 2.97 -0.37
CA VAL A 154 -5.34 2.94 -1.45
C VAL A 154 -4.01 2.36 -0.95
N CYS A 155 -3.27 1.71 -1.84
CA CYS A 155 -1.91 1.22 -1.59
C CYS A 155 -0.96 1.89 -2.58
N GLY A 156 0.01 2.65 -2.07
CA GLY A 156 1.04 3.27 -2.90
C GLY A 156 1.89 2.21 -3.60
N LEU A 157 2.20 2.42 -4.88
CA LEU A 157 3.00 1.50 -5.69
C LEU A 157 4.37 2.07 -6.00
N GLN A 158 4.43 3.24 -6.63
CA GLN A 158 5.68 3.84 -7.08
C GLN A 158 5.58 5.35 -7.24
N ARG A 159 6.73 6.03 -7.15
CA ARG A 159 6.89 7.46 -7.42
C ARG A 159 6.69 7.78 -8.89
N ILE A 160 5.98 8.86 -9.18
CA ILE A 160 5.84 9.40 -10.53
C ILE A 160 6.04 10.91 -10.55
N GLY A 161 6.55 11.42 -11.66
CA GLY A 161 6.49 12.84 -11.99
C GLY A 161 5.21 13.16 -12.74
N ILE A 162 4.58 14.28 -12.43
CA ILE A 162 3.43 14.82 -13.16
C ILE A 162 3.96 15.64 -14.34
N VAL A 163 3.66 15.19 -15.55
CA VAL A 163 4.08 15.86 -16.80
C VAL A 163 3.05 16.92 -17.19
N ARG A 164 1.76 16.57 -17.13
CA ARG A 164 0.67 17.46 -17.53
C ARG A 164 -0.60 17.14 -16.76
N LEU A 165 -1.35 18.16 -16.38
CA LEU A 165 -2.72 17.99 -15.86
C LEU A 165 -3.74 18.21 -16.96
N THR A 166 -4.84 17.49 -16.87
CA THR A 166 -6.03 17.69 -17.70
C THR A 166 -7.22 17.79 -16.79
N ASP A 167 -7.93 18.91 -16.86
CA ASP A 167 -9.19 19.09 -16.13
C ASP A 167 -10.37 18.77 -17.05
N GLY A 168 -11.22 17.83 -16.63
CA GLY A 168 -12.41 17.40 -17.34
C GLY A 168 -13.53 17.04 -16.37
N GLU A 169 -14.20 15.90 -16.59
CA GLU A 169 -15.15 15.33 -15.62
C GLU A 169 -14.47 15.07 -14.27
N PHE A 170 -13.24 14.56 -14.32
CA PHE A 170 -12.33 14.46 -13.19
C PHE A 170 -10.96 15.04 -13.55
N LEU A 171 -10.15 15.32 -12.53
CA LEU A 171 -8.77 15.73 -12.73
C LEU A 171 -7.94 14.51 -13.12
N GLY A 172 -7.26 14.56 -14.26
CA GLY A 172 -6.33 13.53 -14.72
C GLY A 172 -4.93 14.08 -14.92
N ALA A 173 -3.93 13.20 -14.87
CA ALA A 173 -2.54 13.54 -15.09
C ALA A 173 -1.88 12.60 -16.10
N GLU A 174 -1.08 13.19 -16.98
CA GLU A 174 -0.03 12.49 -17.71
C GLU A 174 1.17 12.33 -16.78
N VAL A 175 1.67 11.09 -16.64
CA VAL A 175 2.72 10.77 -15.67
C VAL A 175 3.95 10.12 -16.30
N ALA A 176 5.09 10.26 -15.62
CA ALA A 176 6.34 9.58 -15.96
C ALA A 176 6.91 8.87 -14.72
N PRO A 177 7.37 7.61 -14.84
CA PRO A 177 7.99 6.89 -13.73
C PRO A 177 9.31 7.54 -13.33
N ILE A 178 9.54 7.67 -12.01
CA ILE A 178 10.82 8.14 -11.47
C ILE A 178 11.69 6.93 -11.16
N LYS A 179 12.86 6.84 -11.79
CA LYS A 179 13.84 5.79 -11.51
C LYS A 179 14.61 6.11 -10.24
N GLU A 180 14.63 5.16 -9.32
CA GLU A 180 15.43 5.25 -8.10
C GLU A 180 16.90 4.92 -8.39
N GLN A 181 17.79 5.61 -7.67
CA GLN A 181 19.24 5.45 -7.80
C GLN A 181 19.86 5.12 -6.43
N GLY A 182 21.00 4.42 -6.45
CA GLY A 182 21.80 4.20 -5.23
C GLY A 182 21.28 3.13 -4.26
N SER A 183 20.13 2.49 -4.51
CA SER A 183 19.53 1.48 -3.61
C SER A 183 20.47 0.29 -3.31
N GLN A 184 21.22 -0.20 -4.31
CA GLN A 184 22.15 -1.33 -4.14
C GLN A 184 23.56 -0.93 -3.68
N SER A 185 23.78 0.33 -3.30
CA SER A 185 25.10 0.79 -2.86
C SER A 185 25.43 0.26 -1.46
N ARG A 186 26.71 -0.04 -1.20
CA ARG A 186 27.19 -0.37 0.16
C ARG A 186 26.87 0.75 1.15
N LYS A 187 26.90 2.00 0.68
CA LYS A 187 26.57 3.18 1.49
C LYS A 187 25.09 3.17 1.91
N ALA A 188 24.16 2.87 1.01
CA ALA A 188 22.74 2.74 1.33
C ALA A 188 22.49 1.61 2.35
N ALA A 189 23.17 0.47 2.21
CA ALA A 189 23.08 -0.62 3.17
C ALA A 189 23.59 -0.22 4.57
N ALA A 190 24.72 0.49 4.65
CA ALA A 190 25.26 0.98 5.93
C ALA A 190 24.33 2.03 6.58
N LEU A 191 23.80 2.96 5.77
CA LEU A 191 22.86 3.98 6.24
C LEU A 191 21.52 3.40 6.69
N SER A 192 21.12 2.24 6.17
CA SER A 192 19.88 1.58 6.60
C SER A 192 19.91 1.21 8.08
N SER A 193 21.03 0.71 8.58
CA SER A 193 21.21 0.47 10.02
C SER A 193 21.16 1.77 10.82
N ALA A 194 21.82 2.83 10.35
CA ALA A 194 21.81 4.13 11.01
C ALA A 194 20.42 4.78 11.06
N VAL A 195 19.61 4.64 9.99
CA VAL A 195 18.20 5.08 9.97
C VAL A 195 17.38 4.32 10.98
N LEU A 196 17.55 2.99 11.06
CA LEU A 196 16.84 2.19 12.05
C LEU A 196 17.20 2.66 13.46
N ASP A 197 18.49 2.79 13.79
CA ASP A 197 18.99 3.22 15.11
C ASP A 197 18.50 4.63 15.48
N ALA A 198 18.53 5.56 14.51
CA ALA A 198 17.99 6.90 14.67
C ALA A 198 16.47 6.87 14.93
N TYR A 199 15.73 6.00 14.24
CA TYR A 199 14.29 5.84 14.45
C TYR A 199 13.95 5.25 15.82
N GLN A 200 14.77 4.31 16.34
CA GLN A 200 14.61 3.78 17.70
C GLN A 200 14.68 4.91 18.73
N THR A 201 15.69 5.75 18.57
CA THR A 201 15.92 6.91 19.44
C THR A 201 14.79 7.92 19.30
N TYR A 202 14.37 8.21 18.06
CA TYR A 202 13.31 9.16 17.76
C TYR A 202 11.94 8.74 18.31
N ALA A 203 11.60 7.45 18.20
CA ALA A 203 10.31 6.92 18.63
C ALA A 203 10.28 6.53 20.12
N GLU A 204 11.38 6.72 20.86
CA GLU A 204 11.59 6.18 22.22
C GLU A 204 11.31 4.67 22.31
N VAL A 205 11.58 3.93 21.23
CA VAL A 205 11.37 2.49 21.15
C VAL A 205 12.71 1.79 21.27
N ASP A 206 12.93 1.05 22.36
CA ASP A 206 14.08 0.15 22.48
C ASP A 206 13.86 -1.14 21.69
N PHE A 207 14.48 -1.26 20.51
CA PHE A 207 14.43 -2.49 19.72
C PHE A 207 15.48 -3.53 20.12
N SER A 208 16.43 -3.20 21.00
CA SER A 208 17.47 -4.13 21.47
C SER A 208 16.91 -5.17 22.46
N ALA A 209 15.86 -4.80 23.19
CA ALA A 209 15.07 -5.70 24.04
C ALA A 209 14.10 -6.60 23.25
N LEU A 210 13.91 -6.34 21.94
CA LEU A 210 12.96 -7.06 21.10
C LEU A 210 13.63 -8.26 20.39
N PRO A 211 13.02 -9.47 20.43
CA PRO A 211 13.51 -10.61 19.67
C PRO A 211 13.66 -10.27 18.18
N SER A 212 14.65 -10.84 17.48
CA SER A 212 14.98 -10.50 16.08
C SER A 212 13.82 -10.55 15.08
N GLY A 213 12.74 -11.30 15.37
CA GLY A 213 11.50 -11.35 14.57
C GLY A 213 10.43 -10.31 14.91
N SER A 214 10.60 -9.53 15.98
CA SER A 214 9.60 -8.57 16.48
C SER A 214 9.70 -7.20 15.81
N LYS A 215 10.78 -6.91 15.07
CA LYS A 215 10.89 -5.72 14.20
C LYS A 215 9.76 -5.67 13.16
N ALA A 216 9.27 -6.85 12.76
CA ALA A 216 8.09 -7.00 11.89
C ALA A 216 6.79 -6.46 12.51
N ARG A 217 6.67 -6.37 13.85
CA ARG A 217 5.49 -5.79 14.52
C ARG A 217 5.40 -4.28 14.35
N PHE A 218 6.53 -3.60 14.16
CA PHE A 218 6.58 -2.18 13.81
C PHE A 218 6.45 -1.94 12.31
N SER A 219 6.20 -3.00 11.53
CA SER A 219 6.17 -2.99 10.06
C SER A 219 7.43 -2.42 9.40
N LEU A 220 8.54 -2.25 10.14
CA LEU A 220 9.81 -1.81 9.57
C LEU A 220 10.42 -2.97 8.78
N PRO A 221 10.74 -2.77 7.49
CA PRO A 221 11.37 -3.80 6.68
C PRO A 221 12.75 -4.15 7.24
N SER A 222 13.17 -5.40 7.02
CA SER A 222 14.55 -5.80 7.29
C SER A 222 15.52 -4.95 6.43
N ILE A 223 16.78 -4.84 6.85
CA ILE A 223 17.88 -4.05 6.24
C ILE A 223 18.11 -4.36 4.72
N GLY A 224 17.42 -5.36 4.16
CA GLY A 224 17.61 -5.82 2.79
C GLY A 224 17.18 -4.86 1.68
N ASP A 225 16.28 -3.90 1.94
CA ASP A 225 15.87 -2.91 0.93
C ASP A 225 15.91 -1.47 1.52
N PRO A 226 17.00 -0.72 1.25
CA PRO A 226 17.16 0.65 1.74
C PRO A 226 16.08 1.62 1.22
N SER A 227 15.56 1.37 0.02
CA SER A 227 14.52 2.21 -0.57
C SER A 227 13.19 2.02 0.15
N LEU A 228 12.79 0.75 0.32
CA LEU A 228 11.59 0.38 1.07
C LEU A 228 11.66 0.84 2.53
N LEU A 229 12.83 0.75 3.16
CA LEU A 229 13.04 1.26 4.51
C LEU A 229 12.75 2.77 4.58
N ALA A 230 13.32 3.54 3.66
CA ALA A 230 13.07 4.99 3.62
C ALA A 230 11.58 5.30 3.45
N ASP A 231 10.89 4.56 2.58
CA ASP A 231 9.47 4.77 2.28
C ASP A 231 8.55 4.35 3.43
N THR A 232 9.01 3.42 4.27
CA THR A 232 8.30 2.98 5.47
C THR A 232 8.49 3.95 6.63
N VAL A 233 9.69 4.51 6.79
CA VAL A 233 10.02 5.41 7.91
C VAL A 233 9.50 6.83 7.67
N ALA A 234 9.60 7.34 6.43
CA ALA A 234 9.23 8.73 6.11
C ALA A 234 7.81 9.14 6.56
N PRO A 235 6.74 8.33 6.36
CA PRO A 235 5.40 8.66 6.83
C PRO A 235 5.28 8.77 8.35
N LEU A 236 6.09 8.02 9.10
CA LEU A 236 6.04 7.89 10.56
C LEU A 236 6.65 9.11 11.28
N LEU A 237 7.43 9.92 10.57
CA LEU A 237 8.04 11.12 11.14
C LEU A 237 7.00 12.23 11.34
N SER A 238 7.11 12.94 12.46
CA SER A 238 6.40 14.20 12.71
C SER A 238 7.08 15.35 11.97
N ALA A 239 6.99 15.32 10.64
CA ALA A 239 7.55 16.33 9.73
C ALA A 239 6.43 17.03 8.95
N SER A 240 6.70 18.25 8.49
CA SER A 240 5.78 19.02 7.65
C SER A 240 5.50 18.34 6.30
N VAL A 241 4.41 18.74 5.62
CA VAL A 241 4.09 18.24 4.28
C VAL A 241 5.24 18.54 3.31
N GLU A 242 5.83 19.74 3.43
CA GLU A 242 6.97 20.20 2.65
C GLU A 242 8.18 19.28 2.81
N GLU A 243 8.55 18.92 4.04
CA GLU A 243 9.68 18.02 4.32
C GLU A 243 9.40 16.59 3.84
N LYS A 244 8.18 16.07 4.06
CA LYS A 244 7.78 14.75 3.55
C LYS A 244 7.79 14.72 2.02
N GLN A 245 7.40 15.82 1.40
CA GLN A 245 7.41 15.94 -0.04
C GLN A 245 8.84 15.99 -0.60
N GLN A 246 9.77 16.68 0.07
CA GLN A 246 11.19 16.63 -0.29
C GLN A 246 11.73 15.19 -0.24
N LEU A 247 11.36 14.41 0.78
CA LEU A 247 11.72 12.99 0.85
C LEU A 247 11.12 12.19 -0.31
N LEU A 248 9.87 12.44 -0.68
CA LEU A 248 9.23 11.76 -1.81
C LEU A 248 9.92 12.10 -3.14
N GLU A 249 10.30 13.36 -3.34
CA GLU A 249 10.98 13.89 -4.54
C GLU A 249 12.43 13.43 -4.68
N THR A 250 13.06 12.99 -3.58
CA THR A 250 14.44 12.53 -3.58
C THR A 250 14.56 11.12 -4.19
N GLY A 251 14.98 11.06 -5.46
CA GLY A 251 15.17 9.81 -6.19
C GLY A 251 16.45 9.03 -5.83
N ASP A 252 17.45 9.70 -5.24
CA ASP A 252 18.64 9.04 -4.71
C ASP A 252 18.39 8.48 -3.31
N VAL A 253 18.53 7.16 -3.16
CA VAL A 253 18.20 6.48 -1.91
C VAL A 253 19.18 6.84 -0.79
N VAL A 254 20.46 7.08 -1.10
CA VAL A 254 21.47 7.45 -0.09
C VAL A 254 21.12 8.82 0.51
N THR A 255 20.88 9.82 -0.35
CA THR A 255 20.48 11.16 0.09
C THR A 255 19.17 11.12 0.87
N ARG A 256 18.21 10.29 0.45
CA ARG A 256 16.94 10.13 1.17
C ARG A 256 17.13 9.56 2.58
N LEU A 257 17.99 8.56 2.74
CA LEU A 257 18.32 7.99 4.06
C LEU A 257 19.06 8.99 4.96
N GLU A 258 20.02 9.75 4.41
CA GLU A 258 20.71 10.82 5.14
C GLU A 258 19.71 11.88 5.64
N ARG A 259 18.78 12.30 4.78
CA ARG A 259 17.75 13.28 5.13
C ARG A 259 16.80 12.77 6.22
N LEU A 260 16.46 11.48 6.22
CA LEU A 260 15.66 10.88 7.29
C LEU A 260 16.37 10.96 8.64
N ILE A 261 17.67 10.67 8.68
CA ILE A 261 18.48 10.77 9.92
C ILE A 261 18.48 12.22 10.43
N GLU A 262 18.67 13.19 9.54
CA GLU A 262 18.64 14.62 9.90
C GLU A 262 17.29 15.02 10.51
N LEU A 263 16.18 14.65 9.87
CA LEU A 263 14.83 15.00 10.34
C LEU A 263 14.53 14.36 11.71
N MET A 264 14.93 13.11 11.93
CA MET A 264 14.80 12.44 13.23
C MET A 264 15.65 13.10 14.31
N SER A 265 16.82 13.62 13.94
CA SER A 265 17.71 14.31 14.87
C SER A 265 17.23 15.72 15.22
N ALA A 266 16.64 16.43 14.24
CA ALA A 266 16.11 17.78 14.40
C ALA A 266 14.76 17.81 15.13
N GLY A 267 13.94 16.76 14.99
CA GLY A 267 12.63 16.63 15.61
C GLY A 267 12.65 16.35 17.13
N ARG A 268 13.83 16.25 17.75
CA ARG A 268 13.93 16.18 19.22
C ARG A 268 13.45 17.50 19.82
N PRO A 269 12.46 17.52 20.72
CA PRO A 269 12.33 18.66 21.62
C PRO A 269 13.65 18.76 22.39
N LYS A 270 14.27 19.95 22.38
CA LYS A 270 15.38 20.22 23.30
C LYS A 270 14.85 19.91 24.70
N GLU A 271 15.40 18.91 25.38
CA GLU A 271 15.24 18.79 26.83
C GLU A 271 15.59 20.16 27.40
N VAL A 272 14.59 20.82 27.97
CA VAL A 272 14.79 22.06 28.71
C VAL A 272 15.62 21.65 29.93
N ALA A 273 16.91 21.97 29.89
CA ALA A 273 17.81 21.90 31.03
C ALA A 273 17.36 22.85 32.14
#